data_AF-A0A1Q4F3C7-F1
#
_entry.id   AF-A0A1Q4F3C7-F1
#
_cell.length_a   1.000
_cell.length_b   1.000
_cell.length_c   1.000
_cell.angle_alpha   90.00
_cell.angle_beta   90.00
_cell.angle_gamma   90.00
#
_symmetry.space_group_name_H-M   'P 1'
#
loop_
_entity.id
_entity.type
_entity.pdbx_description
1 polymer ?
#
loop_
_entity_poly.entity_id
_entity_poly.type
_entity_poly.pdbx_seq_one_letter_code
_entity_poly.pdbx_strand_id
1 'polypeptide(L)'
;MATSATPGTYLSDTLGNTLYYFSNDYNGQNNCAGSYAALWPVFYAGDYLTQNELGAGIDVADFGTVTVTGGQKQTTCKSWPLYYYAPAVPIP
;
A
#
# COMPACT_ATOMS: atom_id res chain seq x y z
N MET A 1 21.31 11.76 16.70
CA MET A 1 19.93 11.46 16.25
C MET A 1 19.68 12.28 15.02
N ALA A 2 19.55 11.67 13.85
CA ALA A 2 19.33 12.40 12.60
C ALA A 2 17.82 12.49 12.34
N THR A 3 17.28 13.71 12.35
CA THR A 3 15.92 14.00 11.89
C THR A 3 16.01 14.50 10.46
N SER A 4 15.72 13.63 9.49
CA SER A 4 15.53 14.07 8.11
C SER A 4 14.16 14.73 8.02
N ALA A 5 14.14 16.07 7.92
CA ALA A 5 12.92 16.88 7.79
C ALA A 5 12.25 16.74 6.41
N THR A 6 12.92 16.10 5.45
CA THR A 6 12.37 15.78 4.15
C THR A 6 11.78 14.37 4.21
N PRO A 7 10.45 14.19 4.13
CA PRO A 7 9.93 12.88 3.79
C PRO A 7 10.55 12.51 2.43
N GLY A 8 11.19 11.33 2.37
CA GLY A 8 11.60 10.77 1.08
C GLY A 8 10.38 10.57 0.19
N THR A 9 10.58 10.23 -1.07
CA THR A 9 9.45 9.91 -1.98
C THR A 9 8.57 8.84 -1.34
N TYR A 10 7.29 9.15 -1.13
CA TYR A 10 6.30 8.25 -0.57
C TYR A 10 5.19 8.01 -1.58
N LEU A 11 4.51 6.88 -1.43
CA LEU A 11 3.36 6.55 -2.24
C LEU A 11 2.12 7.20 -1.64
N SER A 12 1.36 7.89 -2.48
CA SER A 12 0.06 8.43 -2.11
C SER A 12 -0.96 8.09 -3.18
N ASP A 13 -2.19 7.87 -2.75
CA ASP A 13 -3.33 7.75 -3.65
C ASP A 13 -3.70 9.09 -4.29
N THR A 14 -4.55 9.05 -5.33
CA THR A 14 -5.19 10.22 -5.97
C THR A 14 -5.83 11.21 -5.00
N LEU A 15 -6.26 10.76 -3.82
CA LEU A 15 -6.84 11.59 -2.75
C LEU A 15 -5.79 12.19 -1.79
N GLY A 16 -4.50 11.95 -2.02
CA GLY A 16 -3.41 12.39 -1.13
C GLY A 16 -3.20 11.51 0.11
N ASN A 17 -3.90 10.37 0.19
CA ASN A 17 -3.75 9.42 1.29
C ASN A 17 -2.42 8.68 1.16
N THR A 18 -1.61 8.69 2.21
CA THR A 18 -0.32 7.98 2.21
C THR A 18 -0.56 6.47 2.26
N LEU A 19 0.16 5.75 1.40
CA LEU A 19 0.18 4.30 1.34
C LEU A 19 1.36 3.77 2.16
N TYR A 20 1.07 2.75 2.95
CA TYR A 20 2.03 2.12 3.83
C TYR A 20 2.27 0.69 3.39
N TYR A 21 3.47 0.19 3.65
CA TYR A 21 3.81 -1.21 3.50
C TYR A 21 4.50 -1.67 4.78
N PHE A 22 4.30 -2.93 5.13
CA PHE A 22 5.01 -3.52 6.24
C PHE A 22 6.22 -4.28 5.70
N SER A 23 7.41 -3.91 6.17
CA SER A 23 8.65 -4.61 5.81
C SER A 23 8.60 -6.10 6.19
N ASN A 24 7.79 -6.43 7.21
CA ASN A 24 7.62 -7.79 7.72
C ASN A 24 6.64 -8.65 6.90
N ASP A 25 5.79 -8.03 6.05
CA ASP A 25 4.85 -8.70 5.15
C ASP A 25 5.50 -8.99 3.78
N TYR A 26 6.79 -9.35 3.78
CA TYR A 26 7.54 -9.68 2.57
C TYR A 26 6.96 -10.94 1.91
N ASN A 27 6.93 -10.95 0.57
CA ASN A 27 6.39 -12.05 -0.26
C ASN A 27 4.87 -12.25 -0.15
N GLY A 28 4.11 -11.16 0.03
CA GLY A 28 2.64 -11.20 -0.02
C GLY A 28 1.97 -11.96 1.13
N GLN A 29 2.69 -12.24 2.21
CA GLN A 29 2.05 -12.68 3.44
C GLN A 29 1.32 -11.49 4.03
N ASN A 30 -0.01 -11.53 4.02
CA ASN A 30 -0.82 -10.55 4.73
C ASN A 30 -1.02 -11.05 6.16
N ASN A 31 -0.17 -10.63 7.09
CA ASN A 31 -0.31 -10.99 8.51
C ASN A 31 -1.32 -10.07 9.24
N CYS A 32 -1.94 -9.12 8.52
CA CYS A 32 -2.95 -8.21 9.02
C CYS A 32 -4.32 -8.92 9.14
N ALA A 33 -4.46 -9.79 10.16
CA ALA A 33 -5.72 -10.44 10.51
C ALA A 33 -6.36 -9.81 11.76
N GLY A 34 -7.69 -9.66 11.77
CA GLY A 34 -8.44 -9.17 12.92
C GLY A 34 -8.38 -7.64 13.10
N SER A 35 -8.11 -7.16 14.32
CA SER A 35 -8.13 -5.74 14.69
C SER A 35 -7.15 -4.86 13.89
N TYR A 36 -6.10 -5.46 13.32
CA TYR A 36 -5.14 -4.75 12.48
C TYR A 36 -5.73 -4.39 11.11
N ALA A 37 -6.63 -5.21 10.55
CA ALA A 37 -7.31 -4.89 9.29
C ALA A 37 -8.25 -3.67 9.43
N ALA A 38 -8.74 -3.39 10.63
CA ALA A 38 -9.55 -2.19 10.91
C ALA A 38 -8.70 -0.91 10.97
N LEU A 39 -7.42 -1.02 11.33
CA LEU A 39 -6.46 0.11 11.33
C LEU A 39 -5.68 0.21 10.02
N TRP A 40 -5.50 -0.92 9.33
CA TRP A 40 -4.72 -1.07 8.10
C TRP A 40 -5.55 -1.74 7.01
N PRO A 41 -6.58 -1.06 6.48
CA PRO A 41 -7.37 -1.61 5.39
C PRO A 41 -6.50 -1.91 4.18
N VAL A 42 -6.73 -3.06 3.55
CA VAL A 42 -6.01 -3.48 2.35
C VAL A 42 -6.25 -2.47 1.23
N PHE A 43 -5.17 -2.05 0.57
CA PHE A 43 -5.28 -1.17 -0.59
C PHE A 43 -5.39 -1.99 -1.87
N TYR A 44 -6.33 -1.61 -2.72
CA TYR A 44 -6.46 -2.15 -4.06
C TYR A 44 -6.66 -1.01 -5.06
N ALA A 45 -5.65 -0.77 -5.87
CA ALA A 45 -5.67 0.23 -6.93
C ALA A 45 -6.31 -0.30 -8.24
N GLY A 46 -6.66 -1.59 -8.30
CA GLY A 46 -7.12 -2.20 -9.55
C GLY A 46 -6.00 -2.81 -10.38
N ASP A 47 -6.40 -3.62 -11.37
CA ASP A 47 -5.51 -4.21 -12.37
C ASP A 47 -5.11 -3.19 -13.48
N TYR A 48 -5.49 -1.91 -13.32
CA TYR A 48 -5.33 -0.84 -14.32
C TYR A 48 -4.35 0.26 -13.90
N LEU A 49 -3.53 0.03 -12.87
CA LEU A 49 -2.46 0.95 -12.50
C LEU A 49 -1.59 1.25 -13.73
N THR A 50 -1.47 2.53 -14.05
CA THR A 50 -0.64 3.02 -15.17
C THR A 50 0.56 3.78 -14.65
N GLN A 51 1.65 3.78 -15.43
CA GLN A 51 2.85 4.56 -15.11
C GLN A 51 2.57 6.06 -14.95
N ASN A 52 1.51 6.57 -15.58
CA ASN A 52 1.11 7.97 -15.48
C ASN A 52 0.55 8.34 -14.09
N GLU A 53 0.02 7.36 -13.36
CA GLU A 53 -0.47 7.52 -11.98
C GLU A 53 0.67 7.39 -10.96
N LEU A 54 1.86 6.97 -11.42
CA LEU A 54 3.03 6.74 -10.59
C LEU A 54 4.01 7.90 -10.69
N GLY A 55 4.56 8.29 -9.53
CA GLY A 55 5.58 9.32 -9.44
C GLY A 55 6.93 8.87 -10.01
N ALA A 56 7.83 9.84 -10.26
CA ALA A 56 9.19 9.53 -10.68
C ALA A 56 9.92 8.69 -9.61
N GLY A 57 10.53 7.58 -10.04
CA GLY A 57 11.30 6.68 -9.16
C GLY A 57 10.59 5.38 -8.77
N ILE A 58 9.37 5.14 -9.28
CA ILE A 58 8.69 3.86 -9.17
C ILE A 58 8.13 3.43 -10.53
N ASP A 59 8.29 2.15 -10.86
CA ASP A 59 7.83 1.60 -12.14
C ASP A 59 6.53 0.81 -11.94
N VAL A 60 5.63 0.85 -12.91
CA VAL A 60 4.40 0.04 -12.89
C VAL A 60 4.72 -1.45 -12.87
N ALA A 61 5.86 -1.89 -13.41
CA ALA A 61 6.33 -3.26 -13.34
C ALA A 61 6.69 -3.72 -11.92
N ASP A 62 6.95 -2.77 -11.01
CA ASP A 62 7.11 -3.08 -9.59
C ASP A 62 5.75 -3.39 -8.93
N PHE A 63 4.64 -2.96 -9.52
CA PHE A 63 3.31 -3.20 -8.99
C PHE A 63 2.74 -4.53 -9.46
N GLY A 64 2.02 -5.18 -8.57
CA GLY A 64 1.28 -6.41 -8.83
C GLY A 64 0.02 -6.48 -8.01
N THR A 65 -0.76 -7.53 -8.21
CA THR A 65 -1.97 -7.81 -7.44
C THR A 65 -1.84 -9.19 -6.84
N VAL A 66 -2.12 -9.30 -5.53
CA VAL A 66 -2.22 -10.58 -4.83
C VAL A 66 -3.59 -10.73 -4.22
N THR A 67 -4.09 -11.96 -4.16
CA THR A 67 -5.33 -12.27 -3.45
C THR A 67 -4.98 -12.69 -2.04
N VAL A 68 -5.42 -11.91 -1.05
CA VAL A 68 -5.16 -12.21 0.36
C VAL A 68 -6.21 -13.11 0.97
N THR A 69 -5.88 -13.65 2.14
CA THR A 69 -6.77 -14.50 2.94
C THR A 69 -8.08 -13.75 3.24
N GLY A 70 -9.19 -14.26 2.71
CA GLY A 70 -10.48 -13.56 2.68
C GLY A 70 -11.00 -13.26 1.28
N GLY A 71 -10.23 -13.54 0.22
CA GLY A 71 -10.64 -13.35 -1.17
C GLY A 71 -10.56 -11.91 -1.66
N GLN A 72 -10.06 -11.00 -0.82
CA GLN A 72 -9.84 -9.61 -1.20
C GLN A 72 -8.58 -9.50 -2.07
N LYS A 73 -8.66 -8.70 -3.13
CA LYS A 73 -7.49 -8.33 -3.91
C LYS A 73 -6.73 -7.23 -3.18
N GLN A 74 -5.41 -7.30 -3.20
CA GLN A 74 -4.53 -6.30 -2.64
C GLN A 74 -3.43 -5.97 -3.65
N THR A 75 -3.14 -4.69 -3.80
CA THR A 75 -2.03 -4.23 -4.63
C THR A 75 -0.72 -4.40 -3.87
N THR A 76 0.28 -5.00 -4.52
CA THR A 76 1.66 -5.11 -4.03
C THR A 76 2.58 -4.19 -4.82
N CYS A 77 3.58 -3.62 -4.16
CA CYS A 77 4.69 -2.91 -4.79
C CYS A 77 6.00 -3.61 -4.41
N LYS A 78 6.81 -4.01 -5.39
CA LYS A 78 8.07 -4.77 -5.22
C LYS A 78 7.91 -6.01 -4.33
N SER A 79 6.78 -6.71 -4.47
CA SER A 79 6.40 -7.86 -3.64
C SER A 79 6.00 -7.55 -2.19
N TRP A 80 5.80 -6.27 -1.83
CA TRP A 80 5.21 -5.87 -0.55
C TRP A 80 3.75 -5.44 -0.70
N PRO A 81 2.83 -5.99 0.11
CA PRO A 81 1.43 -5.55 0.12
C PRO A 81 1.30 -4.12 0.63
N LEU A 82 0.46 -3.33 -0.05
CA LEU A 82 0.16 -1.95 0.28
C LEU A 82 -1.11 -1.85 1.13
N TYR A 83 -1.08 -0.99 2.14
CA TYR A 83 -2.15 -0.77 3.10
C TYR A 83 -2.45 0.72 3.22
N TYR A 84 -3.71 1.02 3.48
CA TYR A 84 -4.12 2.33 3.96
C TYR A 84 -4.02 2.41 5.47
N TYR A 85 -3.96 3.64 6.00
CA TYR A 85 -4.07 3.89 7.42
C TYR A 85 -5.48 4.40 7.74
N ALA A 86 -6.32 3.58 8.38
CA ALA A 86 -7.72 3.89 8.66
C ALA A 86 -7.95 5.19 9.46
N PRO A 87 -7.09 5.58 10.42
CA PRO A 87 -7.26 6.87 11.09
C PRO A 87 -7.12 8.07 10.14
N ALA A 88 -6.50 7.89 8.96
CA ALA A 88 -6.40 8.89 7.90
C ALA A 88 -7.49 8.76 6.82
N VAL A 89 -8.15 7.60 6.68
CA VAL A 89 -9.15 7.35 5.63
C VAL A 89 -10.50 7.05 6.27
N PRO A 90 -11.52 7.90 6.09
CA PRO A 90 -12.86 7.61 6.58
C PRO A 90 -13.38 6.32 5.96
N ILE A 91 -13.59 5.29 6.77
CA ILE A 91 -14.29 4.07 6.37
C ILE A 91 -15.79 4.39 6.27
N PRO A 92 -16.42 4.27 5.09
CA PRO A 92 -17.87 4.42 4.95
C PRO A 92 -18.63 3.23 5.54
#